data_AF-A0A821X973-F1
#
_entry.id   AF-A0A821X973-F1
#
_cell.length_a   1.000
_cell.length_b   1.000
_cell.length_c   1.000
_cell.angle_alpha   90.00
_cell.angle_beta   90.00
_cell.angle_gamma   90.00
#
_symmetry.space_group_name_H-M   'P 1'
#
loop_
_entity.id
_entity.type
_entity.pdbx_description
1 polymer ?
#
loop_
_entity_poly.entity_id
_entity_poly.type
_entity_poly.pdbx_seq_one_letter_code
_entity_poly.pdbx_strand_id
1 'polypeptide(L)'
;KQKKRCDLEPNHTHFLLFDDGQPNADTVVPLRAEIEKYSRNINIETTTEGALESLIPIVMVLVEGGPSSIRTICQALDSNTPVESGRAADLVAELHACYTDSESSNATGYSTQPQTGLAR
;
A
#
# COMPACT_ATOMS: atom_id res chain seq x y z
N LYS A 1 -30.45 3.27 -21.56
CA LYS A 1 -29.27 2.76 -20.82
C LYS A 1 -29.59 2.85 -19.33
N GLN A 2 -29.70 1.73 -18.61
CA GLN A 2 -29.88 1.76 -17.15
C GLN A 2 -28.61 2.34 -16.51
N LYS A 3 -28.78 3.36 -15.66
CA LYS A 3 -27.70 3.94 -14.85
C LYS A 3 -27.40 2.92 -13.75
N LYS A 4 -26.24 2.26 -13.80
CA LYS A 4 -25.80 1.34 -12.75
C LYS A 4 -25.62 2.19 -11.48
N ARG A 5 -26.56 2.10 -10.55
CA ARG A 5 -26.51 2.79 -9.25
C ARG A 5 -25.99 1.79 -8.23
N CYS A 6 -25.09 2.26 -7.38
CA CYS A 6 -24.63 1.52 -6.21
C CYS A 6 -25.28 2.22 -5.02
N ASP A 7 -26.11 1.51 -4.28
CA ASP A 7 -26.75 2.06 -3.09
C ASP A 7 -25.73 2.16 -1.94
N LEU A 8 -25.99 3.07 -0.99
CA LEU A 8 -25.14 3.24 0.19
C LEU A 8 -25.34 2.05 1.14
N GLU A 9 -24.26 1.61 1.80
CA GLU A 9 -24.31 0.47 2.72
C GLU A 9 -24.92 0.90 4.07
N PRO A 10 -25.98 0.23 4.57
CA PRO A 10 -26.78 0.72 5.70
C PRO A 10 -26.12 0.61 7.09
N ASN A 11 -25.04 -0.16 7.23
CA ASN A 11 -24.33 -0.38 8.50
C ASN A 11 -23.20 0.64 8.75
N HIS A 12 -22.92 1.54 7.80
CA HIS A 12 -22.00 2.66 8.05
C HIS A 12 -22.63 3.71 8.98
N THR A 13 -21.82 4.24 9.91
CA THR A 13 -22.25 5.29 10.85
C THR A 13 -22.18 6.69 10.25
N HIS A 14 -21.26 6.91 9.30
CA HIS A 14 -21.00 8.21 8.68
C HIS A 14 -20.69 8.01 7.19
N PHE A 15 -21.09 8.98 6.36
CA PHE A 15 -20.75 9.03 4.94
C PHE A 15 -20.06 10.34 4.63
N LEU A 16 -18.97 10.28 3.87
CA LEU A 16 -18.36 11.42 3.22
C LEU A 16 -18.66 11.31 1.72
N LEU A 17 -19.44 12.26 1.21
CA LEU A 17 -19.81 12.32 -0.20
C LEU A 17 -18.88 13.30 -0.90
N PHE A 18 -18.11 12.80 -1.86
CA PHE A 18 -17.23 13.61 -2.68
C PHE A 18 -17.85 13.83 -4.06
N ASP A 19 -17.82 15.07 -4.53
CA ASP A 19 -18.29 15.46 -5.87
C ASP A 19 -17.19 16.26 -6.56
N ASP A 20 -16.66 15.71 -7.65
CA ASP A 20 -15.70 16.35 -8.54
C ASP A 20 -16.33 16.78 -9.88
N GLY A 21 -17.66 16.69 -9.99
CA GLY A 21 -18.42 16.94 -11.21
C GLY A 21 -18.24 15.87 -12.29
N GLN A 22 -17.48 14.80 -12.03
CA GLN A 22 -17.23 13.69 -12.96
C GLN A 22 -17.85 12.39 -12.42
N PRO A 23 -18.41 11.53 -13.28
CA PRO A 23 -18.98 10.26 -12.86
C PRO A 23 -17.91 9.16 -12.74
N ASN A 24 -16.75 9.43 -12.14
CA ASN A 24 -15.67 8.47 -11.94
C ASN A 24 -15.37 8.24 -10.45
N ALA A 25 -15.04 7.00 -10.09
CA ALA A 25 -14.76 6.61 -8.70
C ALA A 25 -13.28 6.80 -8.32
N ASP A 26 -12.41 7.10 -9.29
CA ASP A 26 -10.96 7.10 -9.11
C ASP A 26 -10.44 8.32 -8.33
N THR A 27 -11.25 9.35 -8.16
CA THR A 27 -10.88 10.60 -7.46
C THR A 27 -10.98 10.52 -5.94
N VAL A 28 -11.64 9.48 -5.41
CA VAL A 28 -11.74 9.24 -3.96
C VAL A 28 -10.39 8.83 -3.36
N VAL A 29 -9.51 8.21 -4.15
CA VAL A 29 -8.23 7.68 -3.64
C VAL A 29 -7.27 8.77 -3.13
N PRO A 30 -6.96 9.85 -3.87
CA PRO A 30 -6.13 10.93 -3.34
C PRO A 30 -6.77 11.66 -2.14
N LEU A 31 -8.10 11.81 -2.13
CA LEU A 31 -8.80 12.41 -1.00
C LEU A 31 -8.64 11.59 0.28
N ARG A 32 -8.79 10.26 0.17
CA ARG A 32 -8.55 9.32 1.28
C ARG A 32 -7.13 9.47 1.83
N ALA A 33 -6.13 9.55 0.94
CA ALA A 33 -4.73 9.69 1.35
C ALA A 33 -4.47 10.99 2.14
N GLU A 34 -5.07 12.12 1.73
CA GLU A 34 -4.95 13.40 2.46
C GLU A 34 -5.63 13.35 3.83
N ILE A 35 -6.81 12.71 3.95
CA ILE A 35 -7.49 12.53 5.25
C ILE A 35 -6.64 11.67 6.19
N GLU A 36 -6.08 10.57 5.67
CA GLU A 36 -5.19 9.69 6.44
C GLU A 36 -3.94 10.45 6.92
N LYS A 37 -3.29 11.20 6.02
CA LYS A 37 -2.14 12.03 6.35
C LYS A 37 -2.47 13.09 7.40
N TYR A 38 -3.61 13.78 7.26
CA TYR A 38 -4.07 14.73 8.27
C TYR A 38 -4.26 14.05 9.62
N SER A 39 -4.95 12.90 9.63
CA SER A 39 -5.24 12.15 10.85
C SER A 39 -3.98 11.67 11.57
N ARG A 40 -2.95 11.23 10.84
CA ARG A 40 -1.64 10.86 11.42
C ARG A 40 -0.99 11.99 12.19
N ASN A 41 -1.15 13.23 11.72
CA ASN A 41 -0.53 14.41 12.31
C ASN A 41 -1.34 15.01 13.46
N ILE A 42 -2.49 14.41 13.82
CA ILE A 42 -3.23 14.80 15.02
C ILE A 42 -2.45 14.27 16.22
N ASN A 43 -1.96 15.19 17.06
CA ASN A 43 -1.32 14.84 18.32
C ASN A 43 -2.39 14.38 19.32
N ILE A 44 -2.23 13.18 19.87
CA ILE A 44 -3.06 12.72 20.96
C ILE A 44 -2.38 13.19 22.26
N GLU A 45 -2.94 14.24 22.88
CA GLU A 45 -2.58 14.60 24.25
C GLU A 45 -2.95 13.44 25.17
N THR A 46 -1.94 12.70 25.62
CA THR A 46 -2.13 11.64 26.60
C THR A 46 -2.01 12.28 27.98
N THR A 47 -3.05 12.13 28.80
CA THR A 47 -3.23 12.78 30.12
C THR A 47 -2.21 12.36 31.19
N THR A 48 -1.23 11.54 30.85
CA THR A 48 -0.15 11.13 31.75
C THR A 48 1.00 12.12 31.64
N GLU A 49 1.23 12.88 32.70
CA GLU A 49 2.37 13.80 32.87
C GLU A 49 3.68 13.13 32.42
N GLY A 50 4.26 13.62 31.31
CA GLY A 50 5.52 13.11 30.74
C GLY A 50 5.39 12.21 29.51
N ALA A 51 4.19 12.03 28.94
CA ALA A 51 4.03 11.27 27.70
C ALA A 51 4.52 12.05 26.47
N LEU A 52 5.36 11.38 25.68
CA LEU A 52 5.82 11.83 24.36
C LEU A 52 4.61 12.07 23.45
N GLU A 53 4.60 13.17 22.70
CA GLU A 53 3.59 13.43 21.66
C GLU A 53 3.43 12.18 20.80
N SER A 54 2.23 11.61 20.78
CA SER A 54 1.96 10.35 20.09
C SER A 54 1.02 10.60 18.91
N LEU A 55 1.47 10.16 17.74
CA LEU A 55 0.75 10.27 16.48
C LEU A 55 -0.25 9.13 16.33
N ILE A 56 -1.31 9.35 15.54
CA ILE A 56 -2.29 8.31 15.23
C ILE A 56 -1.70 7.30 14.25
N PRO A 57 -1.55 6.02 14.61
CA PRO A 57 -1.14 5.00 13.66
C PRO A 57 -2.27 4.69 12.68
N ILE A 58 -1.93 4.48 11.41
CA ILE A 58 -2.88 4.09 10.37
C ILE A 58 -2.34 2.88 9.65
N VAL A 59 -3.21 1.88 9.45
CA VAL A 59 -2.93 0.64 8.74
C VAL A 59 -4.01 0.42 7.68
N MET A 60 -3.65 -0.25 6.58
CA MET A 60 -4.59 -0.63 5.52
C MET A 60 -4.69 -2.15 5.44
N VAL A 61 -5.91 -2.65 5.33
CA VAL A 61 -6.19 -4.09 5.15
C VAL A 61 -6.87 -4.29 3.80
N LEU A 62 -6.25 -5.05 2.90
CA LEU A 62 -6.86 -5.44 1.63
C LEU A 62 -7.25 -6.92 1.67
N VAL A 63 -8.55 -7.23 1.67
CA VAL A 63 -9.01 -8.63 1.66
C VAL A 63 -9.01 -9.21 0.23
N GLU A 64 -9.73 -8.55 -0.67
CA GLU A 64 -9.78 -8.83 -2.11
C GLU A 64 -9.76 -7.52 -2.89
N GLY A 65 -9.27 -7.54 -4.13
CA GLY A 65 -9.15 -6.30 -4.91
C GLY A 65 -8.88 -6.53 -6.39
N GLY A 66 -9.24 -5.52 -7.18
CA GLY A 66 -8.89 -5.42 -8.60
C GLY A 66 -7.74 -4.44 -8.83
N PRO A 67 -7.45 -4.06 -10.10
CA PRO A 67 -6.37 -3.13 -10.44
C PRO A 67 -6.43 -1.79 -9.68
N SER A 68 -7.62 -1.24 -9.43
CA SER A 68 -7.78 -0.01 -8.64
C SER A 68 -7.37 -0.18 -7.17
N SER A 69 -7.57 -1.37 -6.60
CA SER A 69 -7.12 -1.70 -5.23
C SER A 69 -5.60 -1.76 -5.14
N ILE A 70 -4.93 -2.30 -6.17
CA ILE A 70 -3.47 -2.33 -6.25
C ILE A 70 -2.90 -0.90 -6.30
N ARG A 71 -3.49 -0.02 -7.13
CA ARG A 71 -3.11 1.40 -7.18
C ARG A 71 -3.23 2.08 -5.80
N THR A 72 -4.30 1.76 -5.07
CA THR A 72 -4.54 2.28 -3.73
C THR A 72 -3.47 1.78 -2.74
N ILE A 73 -3.06 0.51 -2.85
CA ILE A 73 -1.96 -0.04 -2.05
C ILE A 73 -0.65 0.68 -2.35
N CYS A 74 -0.29 0.88 -3.61
CA CYS A 74 0.93 1.60 -3.97
C CYS A 74 0.95 3.00 -3.33
N GLN A 75 -0.16 3.73 -3.41
CA GLN A 75 -0.28 5.06 -2.76
C GLN A 75 -0.19 4.99 -1.23
N ALA A 76 -0.75 3.94 -0.62
CA ALA A 76 -0.65 3.73 0.82
C ALA A 76 0.81 3.48 1.24
N LEU A 77 1.54 2.65 0.49
CA LEU A 77 2.96 2.36 0.70
C LEU A 77 3.83 3.60 0.50
N ASP A 78 3.59 4.39 -0.56
CA ASP A 78 4.27 5.69 -0.79
C ASP A 78 4.06 6.66 0.38
N SER A 79 2.93 6.53 1.08
CA SER A 79 2.57 7.32 2.25
C SER A 79 3.05 6.71 3.58
N ASN A 80 3.94 5.71 3.54
CA ASN A 80 4.43 4.93 4.70
C ASN A 80 3.31 4.29 5.53
N THR A 81 2.22 3.91 4.89
CA THR A 81 1.12 3.16 5.52
C THR A 81 1.43 1.68 5.42
N PRO A 82 1.55 0.94 6.54
CA PRO A 82 1.65 -0.50 6.49
C PRO A 82 0.39 -1.11 5.88
N VAL A 83 0.58 -2.09 4.99
CA VAL A 83 -0.51 -2.79 4.29
C VAL A 83 -0.45 -4.26 4.64
N GLU A 84 -1.53 -4.78 5.21
CA GLU A 84 -1.78 -6.20 5.35
C GLU A 84 -2.73 -6.63 4.23
N SER A 85 -2.45 -7.74 3.56
CA SER A 85 -3.31 -8.21 2.46
C SER A 85 -3.71 -9.67 2.61
N GLY A 86 -4.89 -10.01 2.06
CA GLY A 86 -5.47 -11.35 1.99
C GLY A 86 -4.97 -12.07 0.74
N ARG A 87 -5.88 -12.55 -0.14
CA ARG A 87 -5.49 -13.25 -1.39
C ARG A 87 -4.59 -12.40 -2.31
N ALA A 88 -4.69 -11.08 -2.22
CA ALA A 88 -3.81 -10.17 -2.95
C ALA A 88 -2.36 -10.21 -2.42
N ALA A 89 -2.13 -10.59 -1.16
CA ALA A 89 -0.80 -10.80 -0.59
C ALA A 89 -0.05 -11.90 -1.32
N ASP A 90 -0.74 -12.99 -1.69
CA ASP A 90 -0.12 -14.12 -2.38
C ASP A 90 0.48 -13.66 -3.72
N LEU A 91 -0.26 -12.86 -4.49
CA LEU A 91 0.23 -12.28 -5.75
C LEU A 91 1.38 -11.29 -5.52
N VAL A 92 1.28 -10.42 -4.52
CA VAL A 92 2.33 -9.45 -4.20
C VAL A 92 3.60 -10.16 -3.72
N ALA A 93 3.47 -11.21 -2.91
CA ALA A 93 4.56 -12.03 -2.41
C ALA A 93 5.23 -12.84 -3.53
N GLU A 94 4.44 -13.44 -4.42
CA GLU A 94 4.93 -14.14 -5.61
C GLU A 94 5.71 -13.20 -6.54
N LEU A 95 5.13 -12.02 -6.84
CA LEU A 95 5.82 -10.99 -7.64
C LEU A 95 7.12 -10.53 -6.99
N HIS A 96 7.12 -10.31 -5.68
CA HIS A 96 8.32 -9.93 -4.94
C HIS A 96 9.39 -11.02 -5.00
N ALA A 97 9.03 -12.28 -4.80
CA ALA A 97 9.96 -13.41 -4.89
C ALA A 97 10.59 -13.52 -6.28
N CYS A 98 9.79 -13.44 -7.34
CA CYS A 98 10.30 -13.46 -8.71
C CYS A 98 11.21 -12.27 -9.03
N TYR A 99 10.91 -11.08 -8.50
CA TYR A 99 11.77 -9.90 -8.65
C TYR A 99 13.15 -10.12 -7.99
N THR A 100 13.17 -10.63 -6.76
CA THR A 100 14.43 -10.90 -6.05
C THR A 100 15.29 -11.99 -6.71
N ASP A 101 14.66 -13.00 -7.32
CA ASP A 101 15.38 -14.04 -8.07
C ASP A 101 16.06 -13.48 -9.33
N SER A 102 15.42 -12.50 -9.99
CA SER A 102 15.97 -11.82 -11.17
C SER A 102 17.13 -10.86 -10.85
N GLU A 103 17.13 -10.23 -9.67
CA GLU A 103 18.25 -9.41 -9.18
C GLU A 103 19.47 -10.27 -8.83
N SER A 104 19.25 -11.44 -8.22
CA SER A 104 20.34 -12.37 -7.86
C SER A 104 21.08 -12.95 -9.07
N SER A 105 20.40 -13.08 -10.21
CA SER A 105 20.97 -13.59 -11.46
C SER A 105 21.69 -12.52 -12.29
N ASN A 106 21.45 -11.23 -12.02
CA ASN A 106 22.19 -10.11 -12.61
C ASN A 106 23.48 -9.75 -11.86
N ALA A 107 23.68 -10.25 -10.64
CA ALA A 107 24.88 -10.00 -9.83
C ALA A 107 26.08 -10.92 -10.15
N THR A 108 25.92 -11.95 -10.99
CA THR A 108 26.98 -12.93 -11.31
C THR A 108 27.76 -12.58 -12.59
N GLY A 109 28.13 -11.31 -12.74
CA GLY A 109 28.88 -10.77 -13.88
C GLY A 109 30.37 -10.54 -13.66
N TYR A 110 31.04 -11.29 -12.77
CA TYR A 110 32.50 -11.31 -12.69
C TYR A 110 33.05 -12.71 -12.96
N SER A 111 33.63 -12.85 -14.15
CA SER A 111 34.38 -14.01 -14.62
C SER A 111 35.59 -14.27 -13.73
N THR A 112 35.55 -15.30 -12.90
CA THR A 112 36.77 -15.93 -12.37
C THR A 112 37.28 -16.94 -13.39
N GLN A 113 38.33 -16.58 -14.13
CA GLN A 113 39.10 -17.55 -14.92
C GLN A 113 39.69 -18.63 -14.00
N PRO A 114 39.67 -19.91 -14.38
CA PRO A 114 40.35 -20.95 -13.64
C PRO A 114 41.87 -20.82 -13.87
N GLN A 115 42.62 -20.46 -12.84
CA GLN A 115 44.07 -20.61 -12.87
C GLN A 115 44.42 -22.09 -12.76
N THR A 116 44.88 -22.67 -13.88
CA THR A 116 45.48 -23.99 -13.92
C THR A 116 46.85 -23.94 -13.23
N GLY A 117 46.93 -24.43 -12.00
CA GLY A 117 48.19 -24.70 -11.31
C GLY A 117 48.85 -25.95 -11.88
N LEU A 118 49.90 -25.75 -12.69
CA LEU A 118 50.86 -26.78 -13.05
C LEU A 118 51.68 -27.15 -11.81
N ALA A 119 51.50 -28.37 -11.32
CA ALA A 119 52.42 -28.97 -10.36
C ALA A 119 53.74 -29.32 -11.08
N ARG A 120 54.83 -28.70 -10.64
CA ARG A 120 56.19 -29.22 -10.77
C ARG A 120 57.08 -28.65 -9.68
#